data_AF-A0A543NGE4-F1
#
_entry.id   AF-A0A543NGE4-F1
#
_cell.length_a   1.000
_cell.length_b   1.000
_cell.length_c   1.000
_cell.angle_alpha   90.00
_cell.angle_beta   90.00
_cell.angle_gamma   90.00
#
_symmetry.space_group_name_H-M   'P 1'
#
loop_
_entity.id
_entity.type
_entity.pdbx_description
1 polymer ?
#
loop_
_entity_poly.entity_id
_entity_poly.type
_entity_poly.pdbx_seq_one_letter_code
_entity_poly.pdbx_strand_id
1 'polypeptide(L)'
;MLRVCLVANVPLMTVDHFDPMPLYQQVARAIRDQIKAGELNPRDAIPSESELVAHHGVARETARRAVALLREEGWVVTLPQRGTFVADLG
;
A
#
# COMPACT_ATOMS: atom_id res chain seq x y z
N MET A 1 10.47 -6.21 24.47
CA MET A 1 9.07 -5.82 24.74
C MET A 1 8.90 -4.40 24.23
N LEU A 2 7.93 -4.17 23.34
CA LEU A 2 7.72 -2.99 22.48
C LEU A 2 8.84 -2.70 21.46
N ARG A 3 8.71 -3.26 20.25
CA ARG A 3 9.20 -2.59 19.04
C ARG A 3 8.23 -1.43 18.81
N VAL A 4 8.75 -0.22 18.89
CA VAL A 4 8.10 0.99 18.38
C VAL A 4 7.70 0.68 16.93
N CYS A 5 6.40 0.61 16.65
CA CYS A 5 5.92 0.70 15.28
C CYS A 5 6.32 2.10 14.81
N LEU A 6 7.41 2.18 14.07
CA LEU A 6 7.75 3.37 13.32
C LEU A 6 6.56 3.55 12.36
N VAL A 7 5.67 4.49 12.67
CA VAL A 7 4.88 5.13 11.62
C VAL A 7 5.95 5.78 10.78
N ALA A 8 6.37 5.10 9.71
CA ALA A 8 7.27 5.65 8.74
C ALA A 8 6.70 7.03 8.41
N ASN A 9 7.53 8.06 8.54
CA ASN A 9 7.19 9.41 8.14
C ASN A 9 7.02 9.38 6.62
N VAL A 10 5.87 8.91 6.14
CA VAL A 10 5.61 8.67 4.72
C VAL A 10 5.50 10.05 4.07
N PRO A 11 6.46 10.44 3.21
CA PRO A 11 6.28 11.66 2.42
C PRO A 11 4.99 11.48 1.63
N LEU A 12 4.12 12.49 1.63
CA LEU A 12 2.90 12.52 0.83
C LEU A 12 3.23 12.10 -0.61
N MET A 13 3.03 10.82 -0.95
CA MET A 13 3.32 10.29 -2.27
C MET A 13 2.17 10.72 -3.16
N THR A 14 2.37 11.84 -3.86
CA THR A 14 1.35 12.46 -4.69
C THR A 14 1.04 11.58 -5.90
N VAL A 15 -0.20 11.13 -6.02
CA VAL A 15 -0.74 10.59 -7.28
C VAL A 15 -0.98 11.74 -8.26
N ASP A 16 -0.71 11.50 -9.53
CA ASP A 16 -0.90 12.49 -10.60
C ASP A 16 -2.25 12.24 -11.29
N HIS A 17 -3.14 13.22 -11.23
CA HIS A 17 -4.47 13.13 -11.84
C HIS A 17 -4.46 13.41 -13.36
N PHE A 18 -3.35 13.94 -13.89
CA PHE A 18 -3.16 14.19 -15.31
C PHE A 18 -2.37 13.09 -16.01
N ASP A 19 -1.76 12.18 -15.26
CA ASP A 19 -1.13 10.99 -15.81
C ASP A 19 -2.21 10.05 -16.38
N PRO A 20 -2.03 9.51 -17.60
CA PRO A 20 -2.98 8.57 -18.21
C PRO A 20 -3.15 7.27 -17.41
N MET A 21 -2.22 6.93 -16.52
CA MET A 21 -2.30 5.78 -15.63
C MET A 21 -3.41 6.00 -14.58
N PRO A 22 -4.36 5.06 -14.44
CA PRO A 22 -5.41 5.17 -13.43
C PRO A 22 -4.85 5.31 -12.01
N LEU A 23 -5.46 6.19 -11.19
CA LEU A 23 -4.99 6.49 -9.82
C LEU A 23 -4.77 5.25 -8.94
N TYR A 24 -5.64 4.24 -9.04
CA TYR A 24 -5.49 3.02 -8.24
C TYR A 24 -4.23 2.23 -8.63
N GLN A 25 -3.83 2.28 -9.91
CA GLN A 25 -2.58 1.67 -10.38
C GLN A 25 -1.37 2.48 -9.92
N GLN A 26 -1.49 3.81 -9.83
CA GLN A 26 -0.43 4.65 -9.27
C GLN A 26 -0.21 4.36 -7.79
N VAL A 27 -1.28 4.24 -7.00
CA VAL A 27 -1.19 3.85 -5.58
C VAL A 27 -0.59 2.45 -5.43
N ALA A 28 -1.06 1.48 -6.20
CA ALA A 28 -0.49 0.13 -6.19
C ALA A 28 1.00 0.14 -6.57
N ARG A 29 1.38 0.92 -7.59
CA ARG A 29 2.77 1.09 -8.01
C ARG A 29 3.62 1.66 -6.87
N ALA A 30 3.16 2.69 -6.18
CA ALA A 30 3.91 3.29 -5.07
C ALA A 30 4.20 2.25 -3.97
N ILE A 31 3.22 1.43 -3.60
CA ILE A 31 3.40 0.37 -2.60
C ILE A 31 4.37 -0.71 -3.10
N ARG A 32 4.25 -1.15 -4.37
CA ARG A 32 5.21 -2.10 -4.96
C ARG A 32 6.63 -1.57 -4.95
N ASP A 33 6.80 -0.29 -5.26
CA ASP A 33 8.12 0.33 -5.32
C ASP A 33 8.74 0.38 -3.91
N GLN A 34 7.95 0.61 -2.85
CA GLN A 34 8.40 0.49 -1.45
C GLN A 34 8.79 -0.95 -1.08
N ILE A 35 8.01 -1.96 -1.49
CA ILE A 35 8.34 -3.37 -1.25
C ILE A 35 9.66 -3.74 -1.96
N LYS A 36 9.81 -3.34 -3.22
CA LYS A 36 11.03 -3.58 -4.00
C LYS A 36 12.26 -2.86 -3.43
N ALA A 37 12.06 -1.68 -2.85
CA ALA A 37 13.12 -0.93 -2.18
C ALA A 37 13.51 -1.50 -0.81
N GLY A 38 12.74 -2.46 -0.27
CA GLY A 38 12.96 -3.01 1.07
C GLY A 38 12.47 -2.11 2.21
N GLU A 39 11.70 -1.06 1.89
CA GLU A 39 11.05 -0.20 2.89
C GLU A 39 9.89 -0.94 3.58
N LEU A 40 9.22 -1.83 2.83
CA LEU A 40 8.24 -2.77 3.34
C LEU A 40 8.77 -4.19 3.13
N ASN A 41 9.01 -4.91 4.23
CA ASN A 41 9.53 -6.28 4.18
C ASN A 41 8.38 -7.30 4.15
N PRO A 42 8.65 -8.56 3.74
CA PRO A 42 7.68 -9.63 3.91
C PRO A 42 7.08 -9.64 5.31
N ARG A 43 5.75 -9.78 5.37
CA ARG A 43 4.95 -9.78 6.61
C ARG A 43 4.77 -8.43 7.29
N ASP A 44 5.37 -7.35 6.78
CA ASP A 44 5.03 -6.00 7.24
C ASP A 44 3.61 -5.65 6.79
N ALA A 45 2.91 -4.87 7.61
CA ALA A 45 1.59 -4.35 7.24
C ALA A 45 1.76 -3.23 6.20
N ILE A 46 0.95 -3.27 5.14
CA ILE A 46 0.79 -2.09 4.27
C ILE A 46 -0.15 -1.09 4.94
N PRO A 47 -0.13 0.19 4.53
CA PRO A 47 -1.13 1.14 4.98
C PRO A 47 -2.55 0.64 4.68
N SER A 48 -3.46 0.80 5.63
CA SER A 48 -4.88 0.50 5.49
C SER A 48 -5.53 1.37 4.41
N GLU A 49 -6.70 0.97 3.89
CA GLU A 49 -7.43 1.77 2.90
C GLU A 49 -7.66 3.22 3.37
N SER A 50 -7.97 3.41 4.66
CA SER A 50 -8.17 4.74 5.24
C SER A 50 -6.88 5.56 5.28
N GLU A 51 -5.76 4.92 5.59
CA GLU A 51 -4.44 5.58 5.56
C GLU A 51 -4.04 5.91 4.11
N LEU A 52 -4.30 5.02 3.15
CA LEU A 52 -4.05 5.30 1.73
C LEU A 52 -4.88 6.48 1.21
N VAL A 53 -6.14 6.60 1.64
CA VAL A 53 -6.96 7.78 1.37
C VAL A 53 -6.30 9.03 1.92
N ALA A 54 -5.84 9.01 3.18
CA ALA A 54 -5.20 10.16 3.82
C ALA A 54 -3.84 10.51 3.20
N HIS A 55 -3.03 9.51 2.83
CA HIS A 55 -1.66 9.70 2.31
C HIS A 55 -1.65 10.17 0.85
N HIS A 56 -2.56 9.64 0.03
CA HIS A 56 -2.57 9.91 -1.41
C HIS A 56 -3.69 10.86 -1.85
N GLY A 57 -4.61 11.25 -0.96
CA GLY A 57 -5.73 12.13 -1.30
C GLY A 57 -6.73 11.51 -2.29
N VAL A 58 -6.82 10.17 -2.31
CA VAL A 58 -7.67 9.43 -3.26
C VAL A 58 -9.02 9.07 -2.65
N ALA A 59 -10.02 8.80 -3.50
CA ALA A 59 -11.28 8.22 -3.03
C ALA A 59 -11.06 6.83 -2.39
N ARG A 60 -11.90 6.46 -1.41
CA ARG A 60 -11.85 5.14 -0.76
C ARG A 60 -11.94 3.97 -1.76
N GLU A 61 -12.76 4.12 -2.79
CA GLU A 61 -12.88 3.13 -3.87
C GLU A 61 -11.54 2.92 -4.59
N THR A 62 -10.80 3.99 -4.85
CA THR A 62 -9.47 3.94 -5.48
C THR A 62 -8.47 3.20 -4.58
N ALA A 63 -8.46 3.50 -3.28
CA ALA A 63 -7.62 2.78 -2.31
C ALA A 63 -7.96 1.29 -2.25
N ARG A 64 -9.25 0.94 -2.17
CA ARG A 64 -9.72 -0.46 -2.19
C ARG A 64 -9.27 -1.18 -3.47
N ARG A 65 -9.42 -0.55 -4.63
CA ARG A 65 -8.98 -1.10 -5.92
C ARG A 65 -7.47 -1.29 -6.00
N ALA A 66 -6.68 -0.39 -5.41
CA ALA A 66 -5.23 -0.53 -5.35
C ALA A 66 -4.82 -1.76 -4.52
N VAL A 67 -5.41 -1.93 -3.34
CA VAL A 67 -5.16 -3.10 -2.47
C VAL A 67 -5.62 -4.39 -3.16
N ALA A 68 -6.76 -4.37 -3.84
CA ALA A 68 -7.24 -5.51 -4.61
C ALA A 68 -6.26 -5.91 -5.72
N LEU A 69 -5.76 -4.93 -6.50
CA LEU A 69 -4.76 -5.17 -7.54
C LEU A 69 -3.47 -5.77 -6.99
N LEU A 70 -2.93 -5.22 -5.89
CA LEU A 70 -1.72 -5.76 -5.25
C LEU A 70 -1.89 -7.22 -4.81
N ARG A 71 -3.09 -7.57 -4.34
CA ARG A 71 -3.42 -8.93 -3.94
C ARG A 71 -3.56 -9.86 -5.14
N GLU A 72 -4.18 -9.41 -6.22
CA GLU A 72 -4.29 -10.15 -7.48
C GLU A 72 -2.90 -10.44 -8.09
N GLU A 73 -1.99 -9.47 -7.98
CA GLU A 73 -0.59 -9.61 -8.43
C GLU A 73 0.29 -10.41 -7.46
N GLY A 74 -0.22 -10.78 -6.28
CA GLY A 74 0.52 -11.58 -5.29
C GLY A 74 1.52 -10.79 -4.43
N TRP A 75 1.55 -9.46 -4.49
CA TRP A 75 2.43 -8.63 -3.65
C TRP A 75 2.00 -8.60 -2.18
N VAL A 76 0.70 -8.77 -1.92
CA VAL A 76 0.14 -8.68 -0.57
C VAL A 76 -0.91 -9.76 -0.31
N VAL A 77 -1.11 -10.08 0.97
CA VAL A 77 -2.14 -10.99 1.46
C VAL A 77 -3.01 -10.27 2.49
N THR A 78 -4.34 -10.45 2.39
CA THR A 78 -5.27 -9.90 3.38
C THR A 78 -5.62 -10.98 4.40
N LEU A 79 -5.35 -10.69 5.67
CA LEU A 79 -5.79 -11.52 6.78
C LEU A 79 -7.07 -10.91 7.37
N PRO A 80 -8.21 -11.63 7.34
CA PRO A 80 -9.47 -11.12 7.88
C PRO A 80 -9.31 -10.56 9.29
N GLN A 81 -9.86 -9.38 9.52
CA GLN A 81 -9.83 -8.65 10.81
C GLN A 81 -8.43 -8.26 11.33
N ARG A 82 -7.36 -8.50 10.55
CA ARG A 82 -5.98 -8.17 10.93
C ARG A 82 -5.32 -7.14 10.02
N GLY A 83 -5.79 -7.03 8.78
CA GLY A 83 -5.29 -6.07 7.79
C GLY A 83 -4.65 -6.77 6.58
N THR A 84 -3.85 -6.02 5.84
CA THR A 84 -3.17 -6.48 4.64
C THR A 84 -1.66 -6.38 4.85
N PHE A 85 -0.95 -7.43 4.46
CA PHE A 85 0.47 -7.61 4.73
C PHE A 85 1.21 -7.93 3.44
N VAL A 86 2.47 -7.53 3.34
CA VAL A 86 3.35 -7.92 2.23
C VAL A 86 3.48 -9.44 2.21
N ALA A 87 3.27 -10.03 1.03
CA ALA A 87 3.38 -11.46 0.83
C ALA A 87 4.83 -11.93 1.05
N ASP A 88 4.97 -13.18 1.46
CA ASP A 88 6.27 -13.84 1.48
C ASP A 88 6.64 -14.23 0.05
N LEU A 89 7.30 -13.30 -0.65
CA LEU A 89 7.87 -13.52 -1.97
C LEU A 89 9.18 -14.29 -1.75
N GLY A 90 9.07 -15.61 -1.63
CA GLY A 90 10.21 -16.51 -1.35
C GLY A 90 11.35 -16.42 -2.35
#